data_AF-A0A3P9I3F4-F1
#
_entry.id   AF-A0A3P9I3F4-F1
#
_cell.length_a   1.000
_cell.length_b   1.000
_cell.length_c   1.000
_cell.angle_alpha   90.00
_cell.angle_beta   90.00
_cell.angle_gamma   90.00
#
_symmetry.space_group_name_H-M   'P 1'
#
loop_
_entity.id
_entity.type
_entity.pdbx_description
1 polymer ?
#
loop_
_entity_poly.entity_id
_entity_poly.type
_entity_poly.pdbx_seq_one_letter_code
_entity_poly.pdbx_strand_id
1 'polypeptide(L)'
;MLLIHLIGQRYEGVHLIGQRQQRIHLIGQRYEGVHLIGQRQEWVHLIGQRHERIHLIGQRYERIHLIGQRYEGVHLIGQRHERIHLIGQRYEGVHLIGQRQEGVHLIGQRHERIHLIGQRHERIHLIGQRYEGVHLIGQRHERIHLIDQRQEGVHLIGQRQEGLHLIGQRQERVHLIGQQRKGVHLIGQRHERVHVIGQRYEGVHLIGQQRKGVHVIGQRQEGVHLIGQRQEGIHLIGQRYEGVHLIGQRHERIHLIGQRHERIHLIGQRYEGEGVHLIGQRQEGIHLIGQRYEGVHLIGQRHERIHLIGQRHERIHMIGQRYEGVHLIGQRHERIHLIGQ
;
A
#
# COMPACT_ATOMS: atom_id res chain seq x y z
N MET A 1 -29.18 -26.24 -19.36
CA MET A 1 -29.16 -25.38 -18.15
C MET A 1 -28.91 -26.29 -16.97
N LEU A 2 -27.81 -26.11 -16.23
CA LEU A 2 -27.43 -27.03 -15.16
C LEU A 2 -27.73 -26.41 -13.78
N LEU A 3 -28.59 -27.08 -13.01
CA LEU A 3 -28.78 -26.87 -11.57
C LEU A 3 -28.27 -28.11 -10.85
N ILE A 4 -27.38 -27.92 -9.88
CA ILE A 4 -26.82 -28.99 -9.07
C ILE A 4 -26.95 -28.61 -7.61
N HIS A 5 -27.46 -29.56 -6.82
CA HIS A 5 -27.53 -29.48 -5.38
C HIS A 5 -27.05 -30.81 -4.80
N LEU A 6 -25.89 -30.83 -4.16
CA LEU A 6 -25.33 -32.01 -3.52
C LEU A 6 -25.16 -31.76 -2.03
N ILE A 7 -25.63 -32.71 -1.20
CA ILE A 7 -25.44 -32.72 0.24
C ILE A 7 -24.78 -34.05 0.61
N GLY A 8 -23.66 -34.00 1.34
CA GLY A 8 -22.90 -35.20 1.69
C GLY A 8 -21.85 -34.92 2.75
N GLN A 9 -21.21 -35.96 3.28
CA GLN A 9 -20.15 -35.77 4.29
C GLN A 9 -18.80 -35.46 3.65
N ARG A 10 -18.42 -36.21 2.62
CA ARG A 10 -17.13 -36.10 1.95
C ARG A 10 -17.30 -36.22 0.45
N TYR A 11 -16.59 -35.38 -0.30
CA TYR A 11 -16.44 -35.48 -1.73
C TYR A 11 -14.97 -35.60 -2.09
N GLU A 12 -14.58 -36.71 -2.69
CA GLU A 12 -13.20 -36.94 -3.13
C GLU A 12 -12.93 -36.31 -4.51
N GLY A 13 -13.98 -35.96 -5.26
CA GLY A 13 -13.86 -35.23 -6.52
C GLY A 13 -15.20 -34.85 -7.11
N VAL A 14 -15.59 -33.58 -7.02
CA VAL A 14 -16.75 -33.05 -7.75
C VAL A 14 -16.28 -32.47 -9.08
N HIS A 15 -16.67 -33.08 -10.19
CA HIS A 15 -16.30 -32.62 -11.53
C HIS A 15 -17.54 -32.29 -12.33
N LEU A 16 -17.78 -31.00 -12.59
CA LEU A 16 -18.97 -30.52 -13.29
C LEU A 16 -18.56 -29.73 -14.53
N ILE A 17 -18.86 -30.28 -15.70
CA ILE A 17 -18.56 -29.67 -16.99
C ILE A 17 -19.88 -29.27 -17.65
N GLY A 18 -20.00 -28.01 -18.07
CA GLY A 18 -21.16 -27.56 -18.81
C GLY A 18 -21.04 -26.13 -19.31
N GLN A 19 -21.63 -25.83 -20.46
CA GLN A 19 -21.53 -24.48 -21.05
C GLN A 19 -22.14 -23.38 -20.15
N ARG A 20 -23.31 -23.63 -19.56
CA ARG A 20 -24.01 -22.70 -18.67
C ARG A 20 -24.50 -23.41 -17.41
N GLN A 21 -23.92 -23.04 -16.28
CA GLN A 21 -24.23 -23.56 -14.96
C GLN A 21 -24.89 -22.43 -14.16
N GLN A 22 -26.21 -22.54 -13.93
CA GLN A 22 -26.94 -21.48 -13.27
C GLN A 22 -26.76 -21.53 -11.77
N ARG A 23 -26.90 -22.72 -11.17
CA ARG A 23 -26.73 -22.89 -9.73
C ARG A 23 -25.98 -24.18 -9.44
N ILE A 24 -24.85 -24.04 -8.77
CA ILE A 24 -24.12 -25.15 -8.17
C ILE A 24 -24.10 -24.89 -6.68
N HIS A 25 -24.69 -25.79 -5.91
CA HIS A 25 -24.73 -25.71 -4.46
C HIS A 25 -24.24 -27.03 -3.90
N LEU A 26 -23.05 -27.01 -3.31
CA LEU A 26 -22.40 -28.16 -2.70
C LEU A 26 -22.32 -27.92 -1.20
N ILE A 27 -22.90 -28.81 -0.42
CA ILE A 27 -22.81 -28.83 1.04
C ILE A 27 -22.14 -30.12 1.47
N GLY A 28 -21.04 -30.01 2.21
CA GLY A 28 -20.43 -31.17 2.85
C GLY A 28 -19.27 -30.84 3.76
N GLN A 29 -18.78 -31.79 4.57
CA GLN A 29 -17.74 -31.49 5.54
C GLN A 29 -16.35 -31.35 4.91
N ARG A 30 -16.01 -32.22 3.96
CA ARG A 30 -14.68 -32.24 3.32
C ARG A 30 -14.79 -32.36 1.80
N TYR A 31 -14.02 -31.52 1.10
CA TYR A 31 -13.78 -31.60 -0.34
C TYR A 31 -12.29 -31.79 -0.60
N GLU A 32 -11.92 -32.89 -1.24
CA GLU A 32 -10.54 -33.10 -1.69
C GLU A 32 -10.32 -32.48 -3.08
N GLY A 33 -11.38 -32.36 -3.87
CA GLY A 33 -11.36 -31.64 -5.13
C GLY A 33 -12.74 -31.18 -5.59
N VAL A 34 -12.86 -29.92 -5.99
CA VAL A 34 -13.99 -29.41 -6.76
C VAL A 34 -13.48 -28.75 -8.03
N HIS A 35 -13.88 -29.29 -9.18
CA HIS A 35 -13.54 -28.80 -10.51
C HIS A 35 -14.80 -28.45 -11.27
N LEU A 36 -15.06 -27.15 -11.44
CA LEU A 36 -16.22 -26.67 -12.21
C LEU A 36 -15.72 -25.99 -13.49
N ILE A 37 -16.04 -26.57 -14.64
CA ILE A 37 -15.60 -26.08 -15.95
C ILE A 37 -16.83 -25.65 -16.75
N GLY A 38 -16.87 -24.40 -17.18
CA GLY A 38 -17.99 -23.91 -17.98
C GLY A 38 -17.83 -22.49 -18.51
N GLN A 39 -18.52 -22.13 -19.59
CA GLN A 39 -18.41 -20.76 -20.11
C GLN A 39 -19.00 -19.73 -19.16
N ARG A 40 -20.18 -20.01 -18.58
CA ARG A 40 -20.84 -19.12 -17.61
C ARG A 40 -21.25 -19.86 -16.36
N GLN A 41 -20.86 -19.33 -15.21
CA GLN A 41 -21.27 -19.76 -13.88
C GLN A 41 -21.95 -18.60 -13.17
N GLU A 42 -23.26 -18.68 -13.02
CA GLU A 42 -24.02 -17.59 -12.38
C GLU A 42 -23.89 -17.67 -10.86
N TRP A 43 -24.11 -18.85 -10.28
CA TRP A 43 -24.06 -19.04 -8.83
C TRP A 43 -23.31 -20.31 -8.47
N VAL A 44 -22.19 -20.13 -7.79
CA VAL A 44 -21.43 -21.23 -7.18
C VAL A 44 -21.42 -21.01 -5.67
N HIS A 45 -21.98 -21.97 -4.93
CA HIS A 45 -21.98 -21.98 -3.47
C HIS A 45 -21.37 -23.29 -2.98
N LEU A 46 -20.21 -23.21 -2.34
CA LEU A 46 -19.60 -24.34 -1.64
C LEU A 46 -19.60 -24.04 -0.15
N ILE A 47 -20.21 -24.93 0.63
CA ILE A 47 -20.16 -24.90 2.08
C ILE A 47 -19.46 -26.17 2.55
N GLY A 48 -18.42 -26.01 3.36
CA GLY A 48 -17.79 -27.12 4.03
C GLY A 48 -16.68 -26.78 5.00
N GLN A 49 -16.28 -27.72 5.85
CA GLN A 49 -15.23 -27.43 6.85
C GLN A 49 -13.85 -27.34 6.20
N ARG A 50 -13.50 -28.27 5.31
CA ARG A 50 -12.19 -28.32 4.65
C ARG A 50 -12.33 -28.45 3.14
N HIS A 51 -11.57 -27.63 2.43
CA HIS A 51 -11.46 -27.67 0.98
C HIS A 51 -9.97 -27.73 0.62
N GLU A 52 -9.52 -28.87 0.10
CA GLU A 52 -8.13 -29.03 -0.33
C GLU A 52 -7.91 -28.28 -1.64
N ARG A 53 -8.73 -28.54 -2.66
CA ARG A 53 -8.63 -27.84 -3.96
C ARG A 53 -9.99 -27.46 -4.51
N ILE A 54 -10.15 -26.18 -4.83
CA ILE A 54 -11.28 -25.65 -5.58
C ILE A 54 -10.74 -25.00 -6.84
N HIS A 55 -11.08 -25.56 -7.99
CA HIS A 55 -10.71 -25.05 -9.30
C HIS A 55 -11.98 -24.74 -10.09
N LEU A 56 -12.27 -23.46 -10.27
CA LEU A 56 -13.29 -23.06 -11.23
C LEU A 56 -12.60 -22.49 -12.46
N ILE A 57 -12.96 -22.99 -13.64
CA ILE A 57 -12.44 -22.54 -14.93
C ILE A 57 -13.60 -22.15 -15.85
N GLY A 58 -13.57 -20.92 -16.37
CA GLY A 58 -14.68 -20.43 -17.18
C GLY A 58 -14.45 -19.07 -17.81
N GLN A 59 -15.46 -18.54 -18.51
CA GLN A 59 -15.36 -17.19 -19.11
C GLN A 59 -15.91 -16.13 -18.16
N ARG A 60 -17.04 -16.38 -17.51
CA ARG A 60 -17.69 -15.43 -16.60
C ARG A 60 -18.23 -16.11 -15.35
N TYR A 61 -17.93 -15.49 -14.20
CA TYR A 61 -18.51 -15.80 -12.90
C TYR A 61 -19.29 -14.60 -12.41
N GLU A 62 -20.59 -14.78 -12.18
CA GLU A 62 -21.40 -13.71 -11.60
C GLU A 62 -21.24 -13.70 -10.08
N ARG A 63 -21.44 -14.84 -9.42
CA ARG A 63 -21.34 -14.94 -7.95
C ARG A 63 -20.73 -16.27 -7.50
N ILE A 64 -19.65 -16.17 -6.75
CA ILE A 64 -19.00 -17.28 -6.06
C ILE A 64 -19.03 -17.01 -4.56
N HIS A 65 -19.58 -17.95 -3.80
CA HIS A 65 -19.55 -17.96 -2.34
C HIS A 65 -18.92 -19.27 -1.87
N LEU A 66 -17.75 -19.19 -1.26
CA LEU A 66 -17.12 -20.34 -0.62
C LEU A 66 -17.08 -20.06 0.88
N ILE A 67 -17.76 -20.90 1.66
CA ILE A 67 -17.83 -20.81 3.13
C ILE A 67 -17.19 -22.05 3.74
N GLY A 68 -16.15 -21.86 4.55
CA GLY A 68 -15.49 -22.99 5.20
C GLY A 68 -14.44 -22.66 6.22
N GLN A 69 -13.89 -23.65 6.93
CA GLN A 69 -12.88 -23.38 7.96
C GLN A 69 -11.48 -23.27 7.34
N ARG A 70 -11.10 -24.20 6.45
CA ARG A 70 -9.78 -24.22 5.82
C ARG A 70 -9.88 -24.40 4.31
N TYR A 71 -9.07 -23.61 3.60
CA TYR A 71 -8.82 -23.73 2.17
C TYR A 71 -7.33 -23.90 1.93
N GLU A 72 -6.93 -25.01 1.33
CA GLU A 72 -5.52 -25.21 0.96
C GLU A 72 -5.25 -24.56 -0.42
N GLY A 73 -6.19 -24.64 -1.35
CA GLY A 73 -6.09 -23.94 -2.65
C GLY A 73 -7.44 -23.56 -3.25
N VAL A 74 -7.61 -22.28 -3.56
CA VAL A 74 -8.72 -21.76 -4.37
C VAL A 74 -8.15 -21.14 -5.65
N HIS A 75 -8.51 -21.68 -6.81
CA HIS A 75 -8.17 -21.13 -8.12
C HIS A 75 -9.42 -20.80 -8.91
N LEU A 76 -9.54 -19.54 -9.32
CA LEU A 76 -10.63 -19.01 -10.12
C LEU A 76 -10.02 -18.41 -11.37
N ILE A 77 -10.21 -19.10 -12.50
CA ILE A 77 -9.61 -18.72 -13.79
C ILE A 77 -10.73 -18.39 -14.76
N GLY A 78 -10.83 -17.12 -15.15
CA GLY A 78 -11.73 -16.73 -16.23
C GLY A 78 -11.60 -15.30 -16.68
N GLN A 79 -12.35 -14.88 -17.69
CA GLN A 79 -12.23 -13.50 -18.19
C GLN A 79 -12.81 -12.48 -17.21
N ARG A 80 -13.93 -12.80 -16.54
CA ARG A 80 -14.65 -11.87 -15.66
C ARG A 80 -15.10 -12.55 -14.37
N HIS A 81 -14.76 -11.91 -13.25
CA HIS A 81 -15.27 -12.21 -11.92
C HIS A 81 -16.04 -10.99 -11.41
N GLU A 82 -17.33 -11.13 -11.08
CA GLU A 82 -18.15 -9.99 -10.63
C GLU A 82 -18.32 -9.88 -9.13
N ARG A 83 -18.52 -11.01 -8.43
CA ARG A 83 -18.59 -11.07 -6.97
C ARG A 83 -18.02 -12.38 -6.48
N ILE A 84 -16.92 -12.29 -5.75
CA ILE A 84 -16.29 -13.45 -5.11
C ILE A 84 -16.30 -13.18 -3.61
N HIS A 85 -16.92 -14.07 -2.85
CA HIS A 85 -16.89 -14.05 -1.40
C HIS A 85 -16.28 -15.36 -0.91
N LEU A 86 -15.12 -15.25 -0.29
CA LEU A 86 -14.43 -16.32 0.38
C LEU A 86 -14.49 -16.03 1.88
N ILE A 87 -15.19 -16.87 2.62
CA ILE A 87 -15.30 -16.76 4.07
C ILE A 87 -14.69 -18.01 4.69
N GLY A 88 -13.67 -17.81 5.53
CA GLY A 88 -13.11 -18.92 6.28
C GLY A 88 -12.09 -18.55 7.32
N GLN A 89 -11.52 -19.53 8.02
CA GLN A 89 -10.55 -19.25 9.07
C GLN A 89 -9.13 -19.19 8.52
N ARG A 90 -8.78 -20.10 7.59
CA ARG A 90 -7.43 -20.21 7.04
C ARG A 90 -7.44 -20.43 5.53
N TYR A 91 -6.58 -19.71 4.85
CA TYR A 91 -6.28 -19.84 3.42
C TYR A 91 -4.79 -20.04 3.25
N GLU A 92 -4.38 -21.08 2.53
CA GLU A 92 -2.96 -21.30 2.17
C GLU A 92 -2.64 -20.84 0.74
N GLY A 93 -3.66 -20.67 -0.09
CA GLY A 93 -3.51 -20.10 -1.42
C GLY A 93 -4.85 -19.69 -2.02
N VAL A 94 -4.93 -18.42 -2.44
CA VAL A 94 -6.06 -17.90 -3.23
C VAL A 94 -5.51 -17.27 -4.51
N HIS A 95 -5.89 -17.81 -5.66
CA HIS A 95 -5.47 -17.35 -6.97
C HIS A 95 -6.69 -17.00 -7.81
N LEU A 96 -6.91 -15.70 -8.03
CA LEU A 96 -7.93 -15.23 -8.97
C LEU A 96 -7.22 -14.68 -10.20
N ILE A 97 -7.42 -15.33 -11.34
CA ILE A 97 -6.82 -14.94 -12.60
C ILE A 97 -7.93 -14.57 -13.57
N GLY A 98 -7.99 -13.29 -13.96
CA GLY A 98 -8.95 -12.85 -14.94
C GLY A 98 -8.85 -11.40 -15.38
N GLN A 99 -9.30 -11.10 -16.59
CA GLN A 99 -9.16 -9.76 -17.16
C GLN A 99 -9.84 -8.69 -16.31
N ARG A 100 -11.02 -8.98 -15.75
CA ARG A 100 -11.73 -8.06 -14.84
C ARG A 100 -12.16 -8.78 -13.58
N GLN A 101 -11.85 -8.18 -12.43
CA GLN A 101 -12.27 -8.64 -11.12
C GLN A 101 -12.96 -7.48 -10.40
N GLU A 102 -14.26 -7.61 -10.23
CA GLU A 102 -15.07 -6.71 -9.43
C GLU A 102 -15.48 -7.44 -8.15
N GLY A 103 -15.55 -6.71 -7.03
CA GLY A 103 -16.19 -7.20 -5.80
C GLY A 103 -15.58 -8.48 -5.23
N VAL A 104 -14.26 -8.52 -5.02
CA VAL A 104 -13.61 -9.63 -4.33
C VAL A 104 -13.56 -9.34 -2.84
N HIS A 105 -14.14 -10.24 -2.05
CA HIS A 105 -14.14 -10.20 -0.60
C HIS A 105 -13.54 -11.49 -0.08
N LEU A 106 -12.44 -11.36 0.66
CA LEU A 106 -11.79 -12.47 1.33
C LEU A 106 -11.74 -12.15 2.82
N ILE A 107 -12.43 -12.96 3.61
CA ILE A 107 -12.57 -12.78 5.04
C ILE A 107 -12.03 -14.02 5.74
N GLY A 108 -11.02 -13.82 6.58
CA GLY A 108 -10.53 -14.91 7.41
C GLY A 108 -9.42 -14.58 8.38
N GLN A 109 -9.08 -15.49 9.27
CA GLN A 109 -8.08 -15.19 10.31
C GLN A 109 -6.66 -15.15 9.72
N ARG A 110 -6.31 -16.12 8.88
CA ARG A 110 -4.97 -16.24 8.29
C ARG A 110 -5.05 -16.46 6.79
N HIS A 111 -4.22 -15.74 6.06
CA HIS A 111 -4.04 -15.92 4.63
C HIS A 111 -2.56 -15.99 4.31
N GLU A 112 -2.14 -17.15 3.85
CA GLU A 112 -0.86 -17.35 3.18
C GLU A 112 -1.14 -17.21 1.68
N ARG A 113 -0.47 -16.27 1.00
CA ARG A 113 -0.48 -16.09 -0.46
C ARG A 113 -1.85 -15.84 -1.09
N ILE A 114 -2.13 -14.56 -1.31
CA ILE A 114 -3.23 -14.11 -2.16
C ILE A 114 -2.65 -13.53 -3.45
N HIS A 115 -3.10 -14.04 -4.59
CA HIS A 115 -2.72 -13.57 -5.91
C HIS A 115 -3.96 -13.20 -6.71
N LEU A 116 -4.13 -11.90 -6.97
CA LEU A 116 -5.13 -11.38 -7.90
C LEU A 116 -4.42 -10.87 -9.14
N ILE A 117 -4.61 -11.56 -10.26
CA ILE A 117 -3.95 -11.24 -11.52
C ILE A 117 -5.02 -10.89 -12.55
N GLY A 118 -4.94 -9.70 -13.12
CA GLY A 118 -5.93 -9.23 -14.06
C GLY A 118 -5.58 -7.93 -14.75
N GLN A 119 -6.42 -7.44 -15.66
CA GLN A 119 -6.24 -6.09 -16.21
C GLN A 119 -6.84 -5.03 -15.28
N ARG A 120 -7.97 -5.36 -14.62
CA ARG A 120 -8.69 -4.43 -13.74
C ARG A 120 -9.14 -5.12 -12.47
N HIS A 121 -8.84 -4.49 -11.34
CA HIS A 121 -9.33 -4.83 -10.00
C HIS A 121 -10.17 -3.67 -9.47
N GLU A 122 -11.43 -3.93 -9.15
CA GLU A 122 -12.36 -2.94 -8.60
C GLU A 122 -13.00 -3.50 -7.31
N ARG A 123 -12.94 -2.72 -6.23
CA ARG A 123 -13.57 -3.05 -4.92
C ARG A 123 -13.07 -4.38 -4.35
N ILE A 124 -11.76 -4.46 -4.12
CA ILE A 124 -11.14 -5.61 -3.44
C ILE A 124 -11.09 -5.32 -1.94
N HIS A 125 -11.66 -6.22 -1.14
CA HIS A 125 -11.66 -6.15 0.32
C HIS A 125 -11.08 -7.43 0.90
N LEU A 126 -9.91 -7.33 1.52
CA LEU A 126 -9.26 -8.43 2.21
C LEU A 126 -9.27 -8.10 3.70
N ILE A 127 -10.01 -8.88 4.49
CA ILE A 127 -10.13 -8.69 5.95
C ILE A 127 -9.58 -9.91 6.67
N GLY A 128 -8.57 -9.71 7.52
CA GLY A 128 -8.10 -10.80 8.35
C GLY A 128 -7.30 -10.41 9.58
N GLN A 129 -6.67 -11.39 10.24
CA GLN A 129 -5.75 -11.09 11.33
C GLN A 129 -4.30 -11.05 10.85
N ARG A 130 -3.94 -11.96 9.93
CA ARG A 130 -2.60 -12.08 9.38
C ARG A 130 -2.61 -12.33 7.88
N TYR A 131 -1.78 -11.59 7.17
CA TYR A 131 -1.43 -11.80 5.77
C TYR A 131 0.06 -12.09 5.64
N GLU A 132 0.37 -13.20 4.98
CA GLU A 132 1.71 -13.59 4.55
C GLU A 132 1.71 -13.64 3.02
N GLY A 133 1.99 -12.49 2.39
CA GLY A 133 2.02 -12.32 0.94
C GLY A 133 0.66 -11.99 0.32
N VAL A 134 0.50 -10.75 -0.12
CA VAL A 134 -0.61 -10.30 -0.97
C VAL A 134 -0.07 -9.66 -2.24
N HIS A 135 -0.47 -10.18 -3.40
CA HIS A 135 -0.05 -9.72 -4.71
C HIS A 135 -1.27 -9.36 -5.56
N LEU A 136 -1.42 -8.09 -5.89
CA LEU A 136 -2.39 -7.65 -6.90
C LEU A 136 -1.62 -7.09 -8.09
N ILE A 137 -1.76 -7.76 -9.23
CA ILE A 137 -1.05 -7.43 -10.47
C ILE A 137 -2.06 -7.13 -11.55
N GLY A 138 -2.12 -5.86 -11.98
CA GLY A 138 -2.96 -5.48 -13.08
C GLY A 138 -2.81 -4.05 -13.55
N GLN A 139 -3.40 -3.70 -14.69
CA GLN A 139 -3.24 -2.35 -15.24
C GLN A 139 -3.91 -1.28 -14.37
N ARG A 140 -5.07 -1.60 -13.76
CA ARG A 140 -5.84 -0.66 -12.94
C ARG A 140 -6.28 -1.30 -11.63
N HIS A 141 -6.12 -0.54 -10.54
CA HIS A 141 -6.68 -0.85 -9.22
C HIS A 141 -7.55 0.31 -8.76
N GLU A 142 -8.79 0.01 -8.40
CA GLU A 142 -9.73 0.98 -7.85
C GLU A 142 -10.33 0.43 -6.55
N ARG A 143 -10.21 1.21 -5.46
CA ARG A 143 -10.79 0.92 -4.13
C ARG A 143 -10.32 -0.43 -3.58
N ILE A 144 -9.05 -0.48 -3.21
CA ILE A 144 -8.44 -1.66 -2.60
C ILE A 144 -8.31 -1.44 -1.10
N HIS A 145 -8.91 -2.32 -0.30
CA HIS A 145 -8.87 -2.27 1.16
C HIS A 145 -8.29 -3.57 1.70
N LEU A 146 -7.16 -3.47 2.40
CA LEU A 146 -6.59 -4.57 3.18
C LEU A 146 -6.65 -4.16 4.65
N ILE A 147 -7.35 -4.94 5.46
CA ILE A 147 -7.54 -4.69 6.89
C ILE A 147 -7.07 -5.90 7.68
N ASP A 148 -6.11 -5.69 8.57
CA ASP A 148 -5.58 -6.75 9.43
C ASP A 148 -4.81 -6.27 10.66
N GLN A 149 -4.28 -7.21 11.43
CA GLN A 149 -3.35 -6.88 12.53
C GLN A 149 -1.89 -6.94 12.05
N ARG A 150 -1.53 -7.88 11.19
CA ARG A 150 -0.17 -8.08 10.70
C ARG A 150 -0.14 -8.39 9.20
N GLN A 151 0.65 -7.60 8.49
CA GLN A 151 0.97 -7.76 7.07
C GLN A 151 2.47 -7.99 6.89
N GLU A 152 2.80 -9.16 6.35
CA GLU A 152 4.12 -9.46 5.82
C GLU A 152 4.01 -9.56 4.28
N GLY A 153 4.53 -8.55 3.58
CA GLY A 153 4.56 -8.53 2.12
C GLY A 153 3.23 -8.17 1.45
N VAL A 154 3.10 -6.91 1.03
CA VAL A 154 2.04 -6.44 0.13
C VAL A 154 2.69 -5.88 -1.13
N HIS A 155 2.28 -6.40 -2.28
CA HIS A 155 2.77 -6.01 -3.60
C HIS A 155 1.59 -5.63 -4.49
N LEU A 156 1.41 -4.32 -4.73
CA LEU A 156 0.39 -3.80 -5.64
C LEU A 156 1.08 -3.21 -6.86
N ILE A 157 0.97 -3.91 -8.00
CA ILE A 157 1.64 -3.53 -9.25
C ILE A 157 0.59 -3.16 -10.29
N GLY A 158 0.51 -1.88 -10.66
CA GLY A 158 -0.36 -1.46 -11.75
C GLY A 158 -0.19 -0.04 -12.24
N GLN A 159 -0.50 0.21 -13.52
CA GLN A 159 -0.29 1.51 -14.14
C GLN A 159 -1.07 2.64 -13.46
N ARG A 160 -2.33 2.38 -13.06
CA ARG A 160 -3.19 3.34 -12.34
C ARG A 160 -3.71 2.72 -11.06
N GLN A 161 -3.57 3.45 -9.95
CA GLN A 161 -4.03 3.02 -8.64
C GLN A 161 -4.80 4.16 -7.96
N GLU A 162 -6.04 3.89 -7.57
CA GLU A 162 -6.92 4.88 -6.96
C GLU A 162 -7.60 4.31 -5.72
N GLY A 163 -7.51 5.02 -4.60
CA GLY A 163 -8.14 4.63 -3.33
C GLY A 163 -7.53 3.34 -2.77
N LEU A 164 -6.25 3.39 -2.40
CA LEU A 164 -5.55 2.29 -1.73
C LEU A 164 -5.56 2.52 -0.22
N HIS A 165 -6.15 1.60 0.54
CA HIS A 165 -6.20 1.64 2.00
C HIS A 165 -5.60 0.35 2.56
N LEU A 166 -4.44 0.47 3.19
CA LEU A 166 -3.74 -0.61 3.90
C LEU A 166 -3.78 -0.29 5.39
N ILE A 167 -4.63 -0.98 6.14
CA ILE A 167 -4.85 -0.73 7.56
C ILE A 167 -4.39 -1.95 8.35
N GLY A 168 -3.38 -1.78 9.19
CA GLY A 168 -3.05 -2.82 10.16
C GLY A 168 -1.99 -2.44 11.19
N GLN A 169 -1.94 -3.15 12.31
CA GLN A 169 -1.06 -2.76 13.41
C GLN A 169 0.43 -2.81 13.03
N ARG A 170 0.85 -3.84 12.27
CA ARG A 170 2.23 -4.01 11.82
C ARG A 170 2.28 -4.30 10.32
N GLN A 171 3.05 -3.49 9.58
CA GLN A 171 3.27 -3.62 8.15
C GLN A 171 4.77 -3.70 7.87
N GLU A 172 5.27 -4.89 7.51
CA GLU A 172 6.71 -5.11 7.39
C GLU A 172 7.26 -4.70 6.02
N ARG A 173 6.59 -5.11 4.94
CA ARG A 173 7.02 -4.83 3.56
C ARG A 173 5.84 -4.44 2.70
N VAL A 174 5.77 -3.18 2.31
CA VAL A 174 4.76 -2.68 1.37
C VAL A 174 5.46 -2.14 0.14
N HIS A 175 5.12 -2.71 -1.02
CA HIS A 175 5.62 -2.31 -2.33
C HIS A 175 4.43 -1.93 -3.23
N LEU A 176 4.34 -0.63 -3.52
CA LEU A 176 3.37 -0.10 -4.47
C LEU A 176 4.15 0.33 -5.71
N ILE A 177 3.87 -0.28 -6.88
CA ILE A 177 4.52 0.03 -8.16
C ILE A 177 3.47 0.41 -9.22
N GLY A 178 3.66 1.52 -9.92
CA GLY A 178 2.61 2.09 -10.76
C GLY A 178 2.84 3.51 -11.24
N GLN A 179 2.38 3.85 -12.44
CA GLN A 179 2.66 5.15 -13.05
C GLN A 179 1.92 6.30 -12.36
N GLN A 180 0.63 6.11 -12.06
CA GLN A 180 -0.24 7.14 -11.48
C GLN A 180 -0.88 6.60 -10.21
N ARG A 181 -0.80 7.36 -9.11
CA ARG A 181 -1.53 7.06 -7.88
C ARG A 181 -2.32 8.24 -7.36
N LYS A 182 -3.53 7.94 -6.91
CA LYS A 182 -4.41 8.88 -6.21
C LYS A 182 -4.91 8.25 -4.92
N GLY A 183 -4.71 8.93 -3.80
CA GLY A 183 -5.22 8.49 -2.50
C GLY A 183 -4.62 7.17 -2.02
N VAL A 184 -3.35 7.21 -1.62
CA VAL A 184 -2.69 6.08 -0.93
C VAL A 184 -2.70 6.34 0.56
N HIS A 185 -3.26 5.41 1.33
CA HIS A 185 -3.36 5.49 2.79
C HIS A 185 -2.82 4.21 3.41
N LEU A 186 -1.71 4.34 4.13
CA LEU A 186 -1.15 3.28 4.97
C LEU A 186 -1.32 3.72 6.43
N ILE A 187 -2.11 2.97 7.19
CA ILE A 187 -2.45 3.28 8.57
C ILE A 187 -2.05 2.10 9.44
N GLY A 188 -1.19 2.34 10.42
CA GLY A 188 -0.73 1.28 11.31
C GLY A 188 0.08 1.77 12.49
N GLN A 189 0.34 0.92 13.47
CA GLN A 189 1.21 1.32 14.58
C GLN A 189 2.68 1.32 14.14
N ARG A 190 3.09 0.34 13.32
CA ARG A 190 4.48 0.18 12.87
C ARG A 190 4.54 -0.10 11.38
N HIS A 191 5.42 0.63 10.69
CA HIS A 191 5.82 0.34 9.31
C HIS A 191 7.33 0.13 9.27
N GLU A 192 7.81 -0.98 8.69
CA GLU A 192 9.25 -1.26 8.65
C GLU A 192 9.93 -0.92 7.32
N ARG A 193 9.27 -1.21 6.19
CA ARG A 193 9.74 -0.84 4.85
C ARG A 193 8.55 -0.52 3.97
N VAL A 194 8.47 0.72 3.50
CA VAL A 194 7.46 1.16 2.54
C VAL A 194 8.15 1.70 1.31
N HIS A 195 7.86 1.10 0.15
CA HIS A 195 8.31 1.57 -1.15
C HIS A 195 7.10 1.94 -2.01
N VAL A 196 7.04 3.21 -2.40
CA VAL A 196 6.03 3.75 -3.30
C VAL A 196 6.75 4.28 -4.54
N ILE A 197 6.63 3.55 -5.66
CA ILE A 197 7.40 3.83 -6.90
C ILE A 197 6.47 4.09 -8.08
N GLY A 198 6.71 5.16 -8.84
CA GLY A 198 5.77 5.67 -9.82
C GLY A 198 6.17 6.97 -10.48
N GLN A 199 5.32 7.51 -11.35
CA GLN A 199 5.60 8.78 -12.04
C GLN A 199 4.91 9.96 -11.36
N ARG A 200 3.63 9.81 -10.97
CA ARG A 200 2.87 10.89 -10.34
C ARG A 200 2.05 10.39 -9.15
N TYR A 201 2.05 11.20 -8.10
CA TYR A 201 1.29 10.97 -6.88
C TYR A 201 0.41 12.17 -6.56
N GLU A 202 -0.83 11.88 -6.19
CA GLU A 202 -1.79 12.83 -5.62
C GLU A 202 -2.30 12.21 -4.31
N GLY A 203 -1.72 12.66 -3.19
CA GLY A 203 -2.06 12.16 -1.87
C GLY A 203 -1.41 10.82 -1.51
N VAL A 204 -0.32 10.89 -0.75
CA VAL A 204 0.31 9.74 -0.08
C VAL A 204 0.31 10.00 1.41
N HIS A 205 -0.45 9.22 2.16
CA HIS A 205 -0.63 9.35 3.60
C HIS A 205 -0.13 8.10 4.30
N LEU A 206 0.95 8.23 5.06
CA LEU A 206 1.39 7.18 5.98
C LEU A 206 1.16 7.70 7.40
N ILE A 207 0.39 6.97 8.18
CA ILE A 207 0.07 7.32 9.57
C ILE A 207 0.48 6.16 10.45
N GLY A 208 1.43 6.40 11.35
CA GLY A 208 1.76 5.40 12.36
C GLY A 208 2.77 5.82 13.41
N GLN A 209 2.74 5.17 14.57
CA GLN A 209 3.59 5.55 15.71
C GLN A 209 5.08 5.43 15.37
N GLN A 210 5.48 4.35 14.71
CA GLN A 210 6.87 4.10 14.35
C GLN A 210 6.99 3.78 12.86
N ARG A 211 7.99 4.37 12.23
CA ARG A 211 8.33 4.08 10.84
C ARG A 211 9.83 3.94 10.68
N LYS A 212 10.20 2.92 9.92
CA LYS A 212 11.54 2.72 9.39
C LYS A 212 11.45 2.65 7.88
N GLY A 213 12.44 3.18 7.18
CA GLY A 213 12.62 2.99 5.74
C GLY A 213 11.41 3.33 4.87
N VAL A 214 11.07 4.61 4.75
CA VAL A 214 10.04 5.07 3.80
C VAL A 214 10.73 5.60 2.55
N HIS A 215 10.43 5.00 1.41
CA HIS A 215 10.95 5.40 0.10
C HIS A 215 9.80 5.76 -0.82
N VAL A 216 9.72 7.02 -1.24
CA VAL A 216 8.73 7.49 -2.22
C VAL A 216 9.46 8.04 -3.42
N ILE A 217 9.45 7.28 -4.51
CA ILE A 217 10.19 7.59 -5.73
C ILE A 217 9.19 7.93 -6.83
N GLY A 218 9.22 9.16 -7.33
CA GLY A 218 8.44 9.54 -8.50
C GLY A 218 8.62 10.97 -8.97
N GLN A 219 8.35 11.21 -10.24
CA GLN A 219 8.66 12.48 -10.91
C GLN A 219 7.91 13.65 -10.30
N ARG A 220 6.60 13.52 -10.05
CA ARG A 220 5.78 14.57 -9.43
C ARG A 220 5.07 14.02 -8.20
N GLN A 221 5.25 14.66 -7.07
CA GLN A 221 4.64 14.23 -5.81
C GLN A 221 3.85 15.38 -5.21
N GLU A 222 2.52 15.26 -5.24
CA GLU A 222 1.60 16.23 -4.66
C GLU A 222 1.00 15.64 -3.38
N GLY A 223 1.15 16.35 -2.26
CA GLY A 223 0.57 15.96 -0.98
C GLY A 223 1.14 14.67 -0.40
N VAL A 224 2.40 14.69 0.03
CA VAL A 224 2.99 13.60 0.83
C VAL A 224 2.86 13.94 2.30
N HIS A 225 2.14 13.12 3.06
CA HIS A 225 1.88 13.31 4.48
C HIS A 225 2.37 12.10 5.28
N LEU A 226 3.45 12.28 6.04
CA LEU A 226 3.98 11.24 6.92
C LEU A 226 3.78 11.68 8.37
N ILE A 227 2.77 11.13 9.05
CA ILE A 227 2.46 11.41 10.47
C ILE A 227 2.87 10.25 11.37
N GLY A 228 3.66 10.51 12.41
CA GLY A 228 4.16 9.47 13.30
C GLY A 228 5.18 9.90 14.34
N GLN A 229 5.16 9.28 15.52
CA GLN A 229 6.00 9.70 16.65
C GLN A 229 7.50 9.54 16.36
N ARG A 230 7.93 8.41 15.81
CA ARG A 230 9.33 8.15 15.45
C ARG A 230 9.44 7.77 13.98
N GLN A 231 10.29 8.47 13.25
CA GLN A 231 10.49 8.24 11.81
C GLN A 231 11.98 8.13 11.53
N GLU A 232 12.39 7.00 10.98
CA GLU A 232 13.78 6.68 10.70
C GLU A 232 13.92 6.37 9.19
N GLY A 233 14.78 7.12 8.50
CA GLY A 233 15.11 6.89 7.10
C GLY A 233 13.95 7.17 6.15
N ILE A 234 13.64 8.46 5.95
CA ILE A 234 12.67 8.91 4.96
C ILE A 234 13.44 9.39 3.72
N HIS A 235 13.17 8.77 2.58
CA HIS A 235 13.78 9.11 1.31
C HIS A 235 12.68 9.40 0.29
N LEU A 236 12.50 10.68 -0.02
CA LEU A 236 11.67 11.09 -1.14
C LEU A 236 12.61 11.46 -2.30
N ILE A 237 12.41 10.83 -3.46
CA ILE A 237 13.19 11.09 -4.68
C ILE A 237 12.24 11.43 -5.82
N GLY A 238 12.47 12.55 -6.49
CA GLY A 238 11.57 13.03 -7.53
C GLY A 238 12.08 14.24 -8.28
N GLN A 239 11.31 14.76 -9.23
CA GLN A 239 11.64 16.01 -9.90
C GLN A 239 10.98 17.20 -9.22
N ARG A 240 9.71 17.06 -8.83
CA ARG A 240 8.93 18.13 -8.20
C ARG A 240 8.13 17.62 -7.02
N TYR A 241 8.19 18.38 -5.93
CA TYR A 241 7.35 18.20 -4.75
C TYR A 241 6.43 19.40 -4.59
N GLU A 242 5.13 19.13 -4.44
CA GLU A 242 4.10 20.13 -4.17
C GLU A 242 3.39 19.73 -2.87
N GLY A 243 3.92 20.19 -1.74
CA GLY A 243 3.41 19.82 -0.42
C GLY A 243 4.00 18.51 0.11
N VAL A 244 4.96 18.63 1.02
CA VAL A 244 5.40 17.51 1.86
C VAL A 244 5.24 17.90 3.32
N HIS A 245 4.58 17.06 4.10
CA HIS A 245 4.31 17.28 5.52
C HIS A 245 4.80 16.08 6.31
N LEU A 246 5.92 16.23 7.02
CA LEU A 246 6.44 15.21 7.92
C LEU A 246 6.20 15.68 9.36
N ILE A 247 5.30 15.01 10.08
CA ILE A 247 4.90 15.40 11.44
C ILE A 247 5.26 14.27 12.39
N GLY A 248 6.13 14.54 13.36
CA GLY A 248 6.54 13.56 14.35
C GLY A 248 7.18 14.12 15.59
N GLN A 249 7.54 13.27 16.56
CA GLN A 249 8.32 13.73 17.71
C GLN A 249 9.82 13.65 17.40
N ARG A 250 10.26 12.57 16.76
CA ARG A 250 11.65 12.35 16.37
C ARG A 250 11.75 11.95 14.92
N HIS A 251 12.69 12.59 14.23
CA HIS A 251 13.07 12.27 12.88
C HIS A 251 14.56 11.97 12.84
N GLU A 252 14.91 10.83 12.26
CA GLU A 252 16.29 10.42 12.02
C GLU A 252 16.44 10.22 10.51
N ARG A 253 17.26 11.05 9.86
CA ARG A 253 17.56 11.01 8.42
C ARG A 253 16.32 11.22 7.54
N ILE A 254 16.06 12.48 7.21
CA ILE A 254 15.10 12.91 6.19
C ILE A 254 15.87 13.36 4.95
N HIS A 255 15.69 12.67 3.83
CA HIS A 255 16.27 13.01 2.53
C HIS A 255 15.17 13.32 1.53
N LEU A 256 15.12 14.56 1.06
CA LEU A 256 14.31 14.96 -0.09
C LEU A 256 15.25 15.38 -1.21
N ILE A 257 15.24 14.61 -2.29
CA ILE A 257 16.08 14.87 -3.46
C ILE A 257 15.15 15.15 -4.63
N GLY A 258 15.29 16.33 -5.24
CA GLY A 258 14.62 16.63 -6.49
C GLY A 258 14.96 17.99 -7.06
N GLN A 259 14.40 18.34 -8.21
CA GLN A 259 14.74 19.63 -8.84
C GLN A 259 14.03 20.80 -8.16
N ARG A 260 12.78 20.60 -7.72
CA ARG A 260 11.96 21.65 -7.10
C ARG A 260 11.26 21.14 -5.85
N HIS A 261 11.43 21.88 -4.76
CA HIS A 261 10.69 21.69 -3.51
C HIS A 261 9.77 22.88 -3.30
N GLU A 262 8.46 22.64 -3.24
CA GLU A 262 7.46 23.67 -2.93
C GLU A 262 6.65 23.23 -1.71
N ARG A 263 6.57 24.09 -0.68
CA ARG A 263 5.76 23.88 0.54
C ARG A 263 6.17 22.62 1.31
N ILE A 264 7.42 22.57 1.76
CA ILE A 264 7.90 21.49 2.64
C ILE A 264 7.72 21.91 4.10
N HIS A 265 6.94 21.15 4.86
CA HIS A 265 6.74 21.33 6.29
C HIS A 265 7.25 20.12 7.05
N LEU A 266 8.34 20.31 7.77
CA LEU A 266 8.88 19.32 8.70
C LEU A 266 8.57 19.83 10.10
N ILE A 267 7.76 19.08 10.85
CA ILE A 267 7.41 19.41 12.23
C ILE A 267 7.85 18.25 13.12
N GLY A 268 8.68 18.55 14.11
CA GLY A 268 8.94 17.61 15.17
C GLY A 268 9.86 18.11 16.26
N GLN A 269 9.85 17.44 17.41
CA GLN A 269 10.60 17.92 18.57
C GLN A 269 12.11 17.82 18.34
N ARG A 270 12.59 16.72 17.73
CA ARG A 270 14.02 16.47 17.50
C ARG A 270 14.29 15.95 16.11
N TYR A 271 15.35 16.48 15.51
CA TYR A 271 15.97 15.99 14.28
C TYR A 271 17.37 15.51 14.63
N GLU A 272 17.55 14.19 14.65
CA GLU A 272 18.75 13.50 15.17
C GLU A 272 19.65 12.99 14.02
N GLY A 273 20.94 12.84 14.31
CA GLY A 273 21.97 12.40 13.37
C GLY A 273 22.30 13.44 12.28
N GLU A 274 22.19 13.01 11.02
CA GLU A 274 22.28 13.89 9.84
C GLU A 274 21.02 14.79 9.69
N GLY A 275 19.96 14.48 10.44
CA GLY A 275 18.74 15.28 10.58
C GLY A 275 17.96 15.43 9.28
N VAL A 276 18.12 16.55 8.58
CA VAL A 276 17.39 16.89 7.35
C VAL A 276 18.34 17.24 6.21
N HIS A 277 18.19 16.59 5.06
CA HIS A 277 18.85 16.96 3.81
C HIS A 277 17.83 17.22 2.72
N LEU A 278 17.77 18.47 2.25
CA LEU A 278 16.99 18.86 1.09
C LEU A 278 17.95 19.24 -0.03
N ILE A 279 17.97 18.45 -1.10
CA ILE A 279 18.84 18.68 -2.26
C ILE A 279 17.97 18.98 -3.46
N GLY A 280 18.03 20.21 -3.95
CA GLY A 280 17.32 20.58 -5.15
C GLY A 280 17.58 21.98 -5.67
N GLN A 281 17.44 22.15 -6.99
CA GLN A 281 17.78 23.40 -7.67
C GLN A 281 17.00 24.60 -7.12
N ARG A 282 15.69 24.44 -6.87
CA ARG A 282 14.84 25.47 -6.28
C ARG A 282 14.13 24.94 -5.05
N GLN A 283 14.21 25.69 -3.95
CA GLN A 283 13.56 25.37 -2.70
C GLN A 283 12.71 26.57 -2.28
N GLU A 284 11.40 26.38 -2.21
CA GLU A 284 10.43 27.45 -1.93
C GLU A 284 9.48 27.05 -0.81
N GLY A 285 9.39 27.90 0.22
CA GLY A 285 8.48 27.68 1.34
C GLY A 285 8.86 26.44 2.14
N ILE A 286 10.12 26.38 2.57
CA ILE A 286 10.63 25.32 3.43
C ILE A 286 10.48 25.76 4.89
N HIS A 287 9.72 24.99 5.67
CA HIS A 287 9.49 25.25 7.08
C HIS A 287 9.94 24.03 7.89
N LEU A 288 10.99 24.21 8.67
CA LEU A 288 11.43 23.26 9.67
C LEU A 288 11.06 23.85 11.03
N ILE A 289 10.21 23.13 11.77
CA ILE A 289 9.80 23.51 13.13
C ILE A 289 10.19 22.38 14.08
N GLY A 290 10.89 22.74 15.16
CA GLY A 290 11.29 21.79 16.18
C GLY A 290 12.01 22.40 17.37
N GLN A 291 12.41 21.58 18.34
CA GLN A 291 13.15 22.05 19.50
C GLN A 291 14.66 21.95 19.27
N ARG A 292 15.12 20.85 18.67
CA ARG A 292 16.55 20.58 18.44
C ARG A 292 16.81 20.03 17.05
N TYR A 293 17.85 20.58 16.41
CA TYR A 293 18.39 20.10 15.15
C TYR A 293 19.87 19.74 15.32
N GLU A 294 20.22 18.47 15.11
CA GLU A 294 21.62 18.01 15.09
C GLU A 294 22.29 18.25 13.73
N GLY A 295 21.49 18.29 12.66
CA GLY A 295 21.93 18.54 11.30
C GLY A 295 20.80 19.01 10.37
N VAL A 296 21.02 20.10 9.65
CA VAL A 296 20.19 20.51 8.51
C VAL A 296 21.10 20.90 7.36
N HIS A 297 20.90 20.29 6.21
CA HIS A 297 21.63 20.51 4.98
C HIS A 297 20.66 20.90 3.87
N LEU A 298 20.70 22.16 3.45
CA LEU A 298 19.92 22.66 2.31
C LEU A 298 20.87 22.97 1.17
N ILE A 299 20.83 22.17 0.11
CA ILE A 299 21.68 22.35 -1.06
C ILE A 299 20.80 22.66 -2.26
N GLY A 300 21.00 23.83 -2.86
CA GLY A 300 20.21 24.26 -3.99
C GLY A 300 20.75 25.51 -4.65
N GLN A 301 20.31 25.83 -5.87
CA GLN A 301 20.74 27.07 -6.52
C GLN A 301 20.00 28.27 -5.93
N ARG A 302 18.69 28.12 -5.66
CA ARG A 302 17.83 29.19 -5.14
C ARG A 302 17.02 28.70 -3.94
N HIS A 303 17.07 29.48 -2.87
CA HIS A 303 16.35 29.27 -1.62
C HIS A 303 15.41 30.45 -1.38
N GLU A 304 14.11 30.21 -1.35
CA GLU A 304 13.06 31.22 -1.21
C GLU A 304 12.20 30.87 0.00
N ARG A 305 12.07 31.79 0.95
CA ARG A 305 11.22 31.61 2.15
C ARG A 305 11.56 30.34 2.93
N ILE A 306 12.80 30.27 3.38
CA ILE A 306 13.30 29.21 4.27
C ILE A 306 13.13 29.65 5.72
N HIS A 307 12.43 28.86 6.51
CA HIS A 307 12.22 29.10 7.94
C HIS A 307 12.70 27.89 8.74
N LEU A 308 13.73 28.08 9.54
CA LEU A 308 14.20 27.12 10.54
C LEU A 308 13.89 27.70 11.91
N ILE A 309 12.91 27.11 12.58
CA ILE A 309 12.44 27.54 13.89
C ILE A 309 12.78 26.44 14.89
N GLY A 310 13.58 26.76 15.89
CA GLY A 310 13.78 25.90 17.05
C GLY A 310 14.75 26.41 18.08
N GLN A 311 14.75 25.80 19.26
CA GLN A 311 15.53 26.30 20.40
C GLN A 311 17.04 26.14 20.18
N ARG A 312 17.48 25.02 19.60
CA ARG A 312 18.90 24.69 19.39
C ARG A 312 19.17 24.18 17.98
N HIS A 313 20.14 24.81 17.33
CA HIS A 313 20.68 24.41 16.03
C HIS A 313 22.17 24.07 16.18
N GLU A 314 22.53 22.80 15.98
CA GLU A 314 23.93 22.37 16.11
C GLU A 314 24.70 22.60 14.81
N ARG A 315 24.20 22.05 13.69
CA ARG A 315 24.82 22.20 12.38
C ARG A 315 23.78 22.57 11.34
N ILE A 316 23.88 23.79 10.84
CA ILE A 316 23.10 24.26 9.70
C ILE A 316 24.05 24.57 8.56
N HIS A 317 23.91 23.83 7.46
CA HIS A 317 24.65 24.06 6.24
C HIS A 317 23.66 24.40 5.13
N MET A 318 23.77 25.61 4.59
CA MET A 318 23.01 26.00 3.42
C MET A 318 23.97 26.42 2.33
N ILE A 319 23.85 25.81 1.16
CA ILE A 319 24.64 26.11 -0.03
C ILE A 319 23.70 26.56 -1.12
N GLY A 320 23.97 27.72 -1.72
CA GLY A 320 23.27 28.18 -2.90
C GLY A 320 23.78 29.48 -3.48
N GLN A 321 23.26 29.84 -4.64
CA GLN A 321 23.65 31.07 -5.35
C GLN A 321 22.73 32.24 -4.98
N ARG A 322 21.49 31.97 -4.57
CA ARG A 322 20.49 33.00 -4.24
C ARG A 322 19.67 32.62 -3.02
N TYR A 323 19.50 33.59 -2.14
CA TYR A 323 18.69 33.50 -0.93
C TYR A 323 17.69 34.65 -0.89
N GLU A 324 16.40 34.34 -0.95
CA GLU A 324 15.31 35.32 -0.91
C GLU A 324 14.40 35.00 0.29
N GLY A 325 14.91 35.36 1.48
CA GLY A 325 14.26 35.12 2.76
C GLY A 325 14.70 33.80 3.40
N VAL A 326 15.65 33.92 4.34
CA VAL A 326 16.07 32.83 5.23
C VAL A 326 15.93 33.35 6.66
N HIS A 327 15.06 32.73 7.45
CA HIS A 327 14.92 33.04 8.86
C HIS A 327 15.35 31.84 9.71
N LEU A 328 16.38 32.06 10.51
CA LEU A 328 16.87 31.13 11.53
C LEU A 328 16.48 31.70 12.88
N ILE A 329 15.50 31.08 13.53
CA ILE A 329 14.95 31.56 14.81
C ILE A 329 15.28 30.52 15.88
N GLY A 330 16.15 30.90 16.82
CA GLY A 330 16.51 30.04 17.93
C GLY A 330 17.33 30.70 19.02
N GLN A 331 17.42 30.03 20.16
CA GLN A 331 18.16 30.52 21.33
C GLN A 331 19.66 30.18 21.23
N ARG A 332 20.00 29.06 20.58
CA ARG A 332 21.39 28.58 20.46
C ARG A 332 21.68 28.12 19.05
N HIS A 333 22.80 28.60 18.51
CA HIS A 333 23.35 28.22 17.22
C HIS A 333 24.83 27.90 17.40
N GLU A 334 25.25 26.68 17.06
CA GLU A 334 26.64 26.26 17.24
C GLU A 334 27.45 26.46 15.96
N ARG A 335 27.04 25.85 14.85
CA ARG A 335 27.69 25.99 13.54
C ARG A 335 26.67 26.29 12.45
N ILE A 336 26.74 27.50 11.91
CA ILE A 336 25.96 27.92 10.75
C ILE A 336 26.94 28.23 9.62
N HIS A 337 26.81 27.52 8.50
CA HIS A 337 27.52 27.84 7.26
C HIS A 337 26.50 28.17 6.18
N LEU A 338 26.50 29.43 5.74
CA LEU A 338 25.76 29.91 4.58
C LEU A 338 26.79 30.20 3.48
N ILE A 339 26.78 29.39 2.42
CA ILE A 339 27.71 29.53 1.30
C ILE A 339 26.94 30.05 0.10
N GLY A 340 27.14 31.34 -0.17
CA GLY A 340 26.65 32.09 -1.32
C GLY A 340 27.73 32.25 -2.41
N GLN A 341 27.34 32.34 -3.68
CA GLN A 341 28.16 32.92 -4.75
C GLN A 341 27.52 34.20 -5.26
#